data_AF-A0A8E2DWS8-F1
#
_entry.id   AF-A0A8E2DWS8-F1
#
_cell.length_a   1.000
_cell.length_b   1.000
_cell.length_c   1.000
_cell.angle_alpha   90.00
_cell.angle_beta   90.00
_cell.angle_gamma   90.00
#
_symmetry.space_group_name_H-M   'P 1'
#
loop_
_entity.id
_entity.type
_entity.pdbx_description
1 polymer ?
#
loop_
_entity_poly.entity_id
_entity_poly.type
_entity_poly.pdbx_seq_one_letter_code
_entity_poly.pdbx_strand_id
1 'polypeptide(L)'
;LLLLDRHGSHVDVYFVWALKQHNIWLVWLPPHTSYILHPHDISGFSPIKSRYSGQITELAMLGDAATVKKQRFIIAYNMACMKSLAERVICGGWKEAGLVPWNPSKALTSSQVVGQPGTPPPQP
;
A
#
# COMPACT_ATOMS: atom_id res chain seq x y z
N LEU A 1 -13.87 -9.79 2.64
CA LEU A 1 -12.51 -10.17 2.19
C LEU A 1 -11.55 -9.09 2.64
N LEU A 2 -10.43 -9.46 3.26
CA LEU A 2 -9.36 -8.58 3.70
C LEU A 2 -8.05 -9.11 3.11
N LEU A 3 -7.32 -8.25 2.39
CA LEU A 3 -6.00 -8.56 1.85
C LEU A 3 -4.95 -7.94 2.76
N LEU A 4 -3.98 -8.73 3.23
CA LEU A 4 -2.87 -8.25 4.04
C LEU A 4 -1.53 -8.63 3.41
N ASP A 5 -0.57 -7.73 3.48
CA ASP A 5 0.82 -8.09 3.27
C ASP A 5 1.37 -8.83 4.49
N ARG A 6 2.34 -9.72 4.27
CA ARG A 6 2.91 -10.52 5.35
C ARG A 6 3.94 -9.68 6.12
N HIS A 7 3.48 -8.78 6.99
CA HIS A 7 4.33 -8.17 8.02
C HIS A 7 4.15 -8.93 9.34
N GLY A 8 5.14 -9.74 9.71
CA GLY A 8 5.08 -10.74 10.79
C GLY A 8 4.79 -10.22 12.21
N SER A 9 4.63 -8.90 12.39
CA SER A 9 4.35 -8.27 13.69
C SER A 9 2.87 -8.09 14.02
N HIS A 10 1.92 -8.38 13.11
CA HIS A 10 0.54 -7.88 13.23
C HIS A 10 -0.58 -8.91 13.27
N VAL A 11 -0.32 -10.21 13.42
CA VAL A 11 -1.43 -11.18 13.53
C VAL A 11 -1.34 -12.04 14.77
N ASP A 12 -2.09 -11.58 15.76
CA ASP A 12 -2.46 -12.29 16.97
C ASP A 12 -3.66 -13.21 16.70
N VAL A 13 -3.81 -14.27 17.51
CA VAL A 13 -4.95 -15.18 17.46
C VAL A 13 -6.28 -14.43 17.65
N TYR A 14 -6.28 -13.39 18.48
CA TYR A 14 -7.47 -12.56 18.69
C TYR A 14 -7.90 -11.81 17.43
N PHE A 15 -6.95 -11.37 16.59
CA PHE A 15 -7.24 -10.70 15.33
C PHE A 15 -7.92 -11.66 14.34
N VAL A 16 -7.35 -12.86 14.14
CA VAL A 16 -7.94 -13.87 13.25
C VAL A 16 -9.31 -14.32 13.77
N TRP A 17 -9.44 -14.49 15.08
CA TRP A 17 -10.71 -14.85 15.70
C TRP A 17 -11.77 -13.77 15.46
N ALA A 18 -11.43 -12.48 15.63
CA ALA A 18 -12.34 -11.38 15.34
C ALA A 18 -12.79 -11.38 13.87
N LEU A 19 -11.87 -11.57 12.92
CA LEU A 19 -12.24 -11.68 11.50
C LEU A 19 -13.21 -12.84 11.24
N LYS A 20 -13.00 -13.98 11.89
CA LYS A 20 -13.91 -15.13 11.80
C LYS A 20 -15.30 -14.82 12.36
N GLN A 21 -15.39 -14.16 13.52
CA GLN A 21 -16.68 -13.75 14.10
C GLN A 21 -17.45 -12.79 13.19
N HIS A 22 -16.75 -11.95 12.44
CA HIS A 22 -17.34 -10.99 11.51
C HIS A 22 -17.48 -11.51 10.07
N ASN A 23 -17.25 -12.81 9.81
CA ASN A 23 -17.31 -13.43 8.48
C ASN A 23 -16.40 -12.71 7.43
N ILE A 24 -15.24 -12.25 7.89
CA ILE A 24 -14.23 -11.61 7.03
C ILE A 24 -13.19 -12.65 6.62
N TRP A 25 -13.21 -13.02 5.34
CA TRP A 25 -12.17 -13.85 4.74
C TRP A 25 -10.83 -13.11 4.71
N LEU A 26 -9.79 -13.68 5.31
CA LEU A 26 -8.43 -13.14 5.30
C LEU A 26 -7.60 -13.82 4.20
N VAL A 27 -6.93 -13.03 3.36
CA VAL A 27 -5.99 -13.52 2.34
C VAL A 27 -4.65 -12.83 2.52
N TRP A 28 -3.60 -13.64 2.58
CA TRP A 28 -2.22 -13.20 2.67
C TRP A 28 -1.61 -13.09 1.29
N LEU A 29 -1.04 -11.93 0.98
CA LEU A 29 -0.24 -11.79 -0.22
C LEU A 29 1.08 -12.56 -0.06
N PRO A 30 1.60 -13.18 -1.14
CA PRO A 30 2.94 -13.76 -1.12
C PRO A 30 3.99 -12.75 -0.65
N PRO A 31 5.10 -13.21 -0.04
CA PRO A 31 6.19 -12.32 0.34
C PRO A 31 6.71 -11.52 -0.86
N HIS A 32 7.07 -10.26 -0.64
CA HIS A 32 7.65 -9.37 -1.65
C HIS A 32 6.77 -9.16 -2.90
N THR A 33 5.44 -9.25 -2.80
CA THR A 33 4.53 -8.96 -3.93
C THR A 33 3.65 -7.72 -3.71
N SER A 34 3.86 -6.94 -2.65
CA SER A 34 2.99 -5.80 -2.34
C SER A 34 2.94 -4.79 -3.49
N TYR A 35 4.07 -4.52 -4.14
CA TYR A 35 4.15 -3.60 -5.28
C TYR A 35 3.37 -4.05 -6.54
N ILE A 36 2.90 -5.31 -6.62
CA ILE A 36 2.13 -5.86 -7.75
C ILE A 36 0.68 -6.15 -7.35
N LEU A 37 0.49 -6.69 -6.15
CA LEU A 37 -0.80 -7.21 -5.72
C LEU A 37 -1.51 -6.30 -4.73
N HIS A 38 -0.84 -5.32 -4.15
CA HIS A 38 -1.44 -4.40 -3.18
C HIS A 38 -1.93 -3.13 -3.90
N PRO A 39 -3.24 -2.95 -4.11
CA PRO A 39 -3.79 -1.82 -4.88
C PRO A 39 -3.33 -0.46 -4.35
N HIS A 40 -3.17 -0.36 -3.03
CA HIS A 40 -2.71 0.84 -2.37
C HIS A 40 -1.26 1.20 -2.72
N ASP A 41 -0.39 0.20 -2.88
CA ASP A 41 1.02 0.41 -3.22
C ASP A 41 1.17 0.81 -4.68
N ILE A 42 0.31 0.28 -5.54
CA ILE A 42 0.30 0.55 -6.98
C ILE A 42 -0.15 1.97 -7.28
N SER A 43 -1.25 2.44 -6.66
CA SER A 43 -1.88 3.72 -7.05
C SER A 43 -2.03 4.74 -5.94
N GLY A 44 -2.10 4.32 -4.67
CA GLY A 44 -2.44 5.20 -3.54
C GLY A 44 -1.25 5.99 -2.99
N PHE A 45 -0.12 5.32 -2.74
CA PHE A 45 1.01 5.95 -2.05
C PHE A 45 1.66 7.10 -2.82
N SER A 46 1.88 6.94 -4.13
CA SER A 46 2.54 7.97 -4.96
C SER A 46 1.84 9.34 -4.92
N PRO A 47 0.52 9.45 -5.22
CA PRO A 47 -0.16 10.73 -5.17
C PRO A 47 -0.31 11.28 -3.75
N ILE A 48 -0.44 10.44 -2.72
CA ILE A 48 -0.43 10.91 -1.32
C ILE A 48 0.93 11.55 -1.00
N LYS A 49 2.04 10.86 -1.30
CA LYS A 49 3.39 11.33 -1.03
C LYS A 49 3.69 12.65 -1.74
N SER A 50 3.32 12.76 -3.01
CA SER A 50 3.48 13.98 -3.79
C SER A 50 2.73 15.16 -3.16
N ARG A 51 1.43 15.00 -2.85
CA ARG A 51 0.65 16.09 -2.24
C ARG A 51 1.15 16.47 -0.85
N TYR A 52 1.43 15.46 -0.03
CA TYR A 52 1.97 15.67 1.31
C TYR A 52 3.30 16.42 1.27
N SER A 53 4.21 16.07 0.36
CA SER A 53 5.49 16.78 0.23
C SER A 53 5.31 18.26 -0.12
N GLY A 54 4.34 18.59 -0.97
CA GLY A 54 3.97 19.98 -1.27
C GLY A 54 3.49 20.73 -0.02
N GLN A 55 2.56 20.15 0.74
CA GLN A 55 1.99 20.77 1.95
C GLN A 55 3.01 20.95 3.08
N ILE A 56 3.93 20.00 3.27
CA ILE A 56 4.97 20.13 4.28
C ILE A 56 6.01 21.18 3.87
N THR A 57 6.31 21.30 2.59
CA THR A 57 7.23 22.35 2.10
C THR A 57 6.68 23.75 2.42
N GLU A 58 5.37 23.93 2.29
CA GLU A 58 4.68 25.18 2.67
C GLU A 58 4.66 25.41 4.19
N LEU A 59 4.39 24.36 4.99
CA LEU A 59 4.28 24.45 6.45
C LEU A 59 5.64 24.51 7.19
N ALA A 60 6.73 24.05 6.56
CA ALA A 60 8.07 24.06 7.13
C ALA A 60 8.62 25.49 7.36
N MET A 61 8.02 26.50 6.72
CA MET A 61 8.36 27.91 6.95
C MET A 61 7.86 28.47 8.30
N LEU A 62 7.05 27.71 9.06
CA LEU A 62 6.33 28.19 10.24
C LEU A 62 6.79 27.53 11.56
N GLY A 63 8.05 27.72 11.97
CA GLY A 63 8.54 27.50 13.35
C GLY A 63 8.54 26.06 13.91
N ASP A 64 9.31 25.83 14.98
CA ASP A 64 9.99 24.54 15.21
C ASP A 64 9.52 23.65 16.38
N ALA A 65 8.32 23.87 16.95
CA ALA A 65 7.86 23.06 18.09
C ALA A 65 7.42 21.63 17.70
N ALA A 66 8.02 20.60 18.31
CA ALA A 66 7.83 19.19 17.95
C ALA A 66 6.38 18.67 18.06
N THR A 67 5.63 19.06 19.10
CA THR A 67 4.22 18.67 19.26
C THR A 67 3.35 19.24 18.15
N VAL A 68 3.61 20.49 17.76
CA VAL A 68 2.95 21.17 16.64
C VAL A 68 3.28 20.46 15.32
N LYS A 69 4.52 19.98 15.13
CA LYS A 69 4.91 19.19 13.95
C LYS A 69 4.13 17.88 13.82
N LYS A 70 3.89 17.14 14.91
CA LYS A 70 3.09 15.89 14.88
C LYS A 70 1.63 16.14 14.50
N GLN A 71 1.00 17.17 15.07
CA GLN A 71 -0.37 17.53 14.71
C GLN A 71 -0.46 17.97 13.25
N ARG A 72 0.48 18.82 12.80
CA ARG A 72 0.58 19.25 11.40
C ARG A 72 0.80 18.07 10.45
N PHE A 73 1.62 17.07 10.84
CA PHE A 73 1.79 15.83 10.09
C PHE A 73 0.45 15.13 9.85
N ILE A 74 -0.31 14.87 10.92
CA ILE A 74 -1.58 14.15 10.84
C ILE A 74 -2.57 14.91 9.95
N ILE A 75 -2.68 16.22 10.13
CA ILE A 75 -3.59 17.08 9.35
C ILE A 75 -3.17 17.10 7.88
N ALA A 76 -1.89 17.34 7.57
CA ALA A 76 -1.39 17.36 6.20
C ALA A 76 -1.55 15.99 5.53
N TYR A 77 -1.23 14.91 6.22
CA TYR A 77 -1.41 13.56 5.70
C TYR A 77 -2.88 13.26 5.39
N ASN A 78 -3.80 13.57 6.32
CA ASN A 78 -5.23 13.37 6.10
C ASN A 78 -5.76 14.18 4.90
N MET A 79 -5.35 15.45 4.79
CA MET A 79 -5.70 16.29 3.64
C MET A 79 -5.13 15.73 2.32
N ALA A 80 -3.90 15.22 2.34
CA ALA A 80 -3.29 14.58 1.17
C ALA A 80 -4.06 13.32 0.77
N CYS A 81 -4.45 12.47 1.72
CA CYS A 81 -5.29 11.29 1.48
C CYS A 81 -6.62 11.68 0.83
N MET A 82 -7.37 12.62 1.43
CA MET A 82 -8.67 13.05 0.92
C MET A 82 -8.60 13.63 -0.51
N LYS A 83 -7.49 14.30 -0.86
CA LYS A 83 -7.28 14.88 -2.19
C LYS A 83 -6.67 13.91 -3.22
N SER A 84 -6.10 12.80 -2.78
CA SER A 84 -5.40 11.84 -3.64
C SER A 84 -6.16 10.55 -3.87
N LEU A 85 -6.88 10.05 -2.86
CA LEU A 85 -7.64 8.79 -2.93
C LEU A 85 -9.03 8.99 -3.55
N ALA A 86 -9.07 9.58 -4.74
CA ALA A 86 -10.29 9.63 -5.54
C ALA A 86 -10.68 8.23 -6.03
N GLU A 87 -11.96 8.00 -6.27
CA GLU A 87 -12.49 6.72 -6.76
C GLU A 87 -11.69 6.16 -7.95
N ARG A 88 -11.37 7.02 -8.93
CA ARG A 88 -10.55 6.63 -10.10
C ARG A 88 -9.18 6.03 -9.73
N VAL A 89 -8.54 6.53 -8.67
CA VAL A 89 -7.22 6.08 -8.21
C VAL A 89 -7.35 4.74 -7.51
N ILE A 90 -8.37 4.60 -6.68
CA ILE A 90 -8.69 3.36 -5.98
C ILE A 90 -9.03 2.27 -7.02
N CYS A 91 -10.04 2.49 -7.85
CA CYS A 91 -10.47 1.55 -8.89
C CYS A 91 -9.33 1.23 -9.87
N GLY A 92 -8.53 2.22 -10.25
CA GLY A 92 -7.34 2.03 -11.07
C GLY A 92 -6.32 1.09 -10.40
N GLY A 93 -6.03 1.27 -9.11
CA GLY A 93 -5.13 0.39 -8.37
C GLY A 93 -5.62 -1.06 -8.31
N TRP A 94 -6.92 -1.27 -8.06
CA TRP A 94 -7.51 -2.60 -8.03
C TRP A 94 -7.49 -3.30 -9.39
N LYS A 95 -7.71 -2.52 -10.47
CA LYS A 95 -7.63 -3.01 -11.85
C LYS A 95 -6.20 -3.37 -12.25
N GLU A 96 -5.22 -2.53 -11.88
CA GLU A 96 -3.81 -2.79 -12.17
C GLU A 96 -3.25 -3.96 -11.35
N ALA A 97 -3.73 -4.15 -10.12
CA ALA A 97 -3.44 -5.36 -9.34
C ALA A 97 -4.04 -6.65 -9.96
N GLY A 98 -4.93 -6.53 -10.94
CA GLY A 98 -5.65 -7.67 -11.53
C GLY A 98 -6.66 -8.31 -10.57
N LEU A 99 -7.10 -7.58 -9.54
CA LEU A 99 -8.02 -8.09 -8.52
C LEU A 99 -9.47 -7.77 -8.87
N VAL A 100 -9.73 -6.56 -9.39
CA VAL A 100 -11.07 -6.12 -9.79
C VAL A 100 -11.01 -5.34 -11.12
N PRO A 101 -11.50 -5.91 -12.24
CA PRO A 101 -11.95 -7.29 -12.38
C PRO A 101 -10.79 -8.29 -12.21
N TRP A 102 -11.12 -9.53 -11.87
CA TRP A 102 -10.13 -10.61 -11.73
C TRP A 102 -9.41 -10.86 -13.05
N ASN A 103 -8.11 -10.58 -13.07
CA ASN A 103 -7.20 -10.76 -14.20
C ASN A 103 -5.78 -11.06 -13.68
N PRO A 104 -5.47 -12.32 -13.33
CA PRO A 104 -4.19 -12.68 -12.75
C PRO A 104 -3.01 -12.45 -13.71
N SER A 105 -3.25 -12.39 -15.01
CA SER A 105 -2.22 -12.11 -16.01
C SER A 105 -1.54 -10.77 -15.75
N LYS A 106 -2.25 -9.74 -15.26
CA LYS A 106 -1.67 -8.43 -14.90
C LYS A 106 -0.49 -8.57 -13.93
N ALA A 107 -0.64 -9.41 -12.92
CA ALA A 107 0.41 -9.65 -11.95
C ALA A 107 1.50 -10.58 -12.50
N LEU A 108 1.11 -11.66 -13.18
CA LEU A 108 2.04 -12.68 -13.68
C LEU A 108 2.93 -12.20 -14.83
N THR A 109 2.43 -11.32 -15.69
CA THR A 109 3.20 -10.77 -16.82
C THR A 109 3.91 -9.47 -16.48
N SER A 110 3.87 -9.04 -15.22
CA SER A 110 4.61 -7.86 -14.77
C SER A 110 6.11 -8.06 -15.05
N SER A 111 6.77 -7.04 -15.61
CA SER A 111 8.21 -7.06 -15.85
C SER A 111 9.03 -7.30 -14.58
N GLN A 112 8.45 -6.97 -13.43
CA GLN A 112 9.07 -7.19 -12.11
C GLN A 112 9.01 -8.66 -11.66
N VAL A 113 8.15 -9.48 -12.28
CA VAL A 113 8.06 -10.94 -12.04
C VAL A 113 8.83 -11.71 -13.11
N VAL A 114 8.65 -11.34 -14.38
CA VAL A 114 9.24 -12.05 -15.53
C VAL A 114 10.72 -11.69 -15.75
N GLY A 115 11.15 -10.52 -15.29
CA GLY A 115 12.47 -9.95 -15.58
C GLY A 115 13.59 -10.25 -14.59
N GLN A 116 13.43 -11.15 -13.61
CA GLN A 116 14.55 -11.50 -12.74
C GLN A 116 15.55 -12.38 -13.50
N PRO A 117 16.79 -11.93 -13.78
CA PRO A 117 17.84 -12.84 -14.22
C PRO A 117 18.02 -13.89 -13.12
N GLY A 118 17.89 -15.16 -13.47
CA GLY A 118 18.06 -16.26 -12.53
C GLY A 118 19.35 -16.08 -11.76
N THR A 119 19.27 -16.18 -10.43
CA THR A 119 20.47 -16.23 -9.57
C THR A 119 21.44 -17.25 -10.17
N PRO A 120 22.70 -16.87 -10.45
CA PRO A 120 23.69 -17.81 -10.92
C PRO A 120 23.75 -19.01 -9.97
N PRO A 121 23.87 -20.24 -10.47
CA PRO A 121 23.97 -21.41 -9.61
C PRO A 121 25.16 -21.22 -8.65
N PRO A 122 25.05 -21.73 -7.40
CA PRO A 122 26.18 -21.70 -6.46
C PRO A 122 27.40 -22.30 -7.14
N GLN A 123 28.53 -21.58 -7.12
CA GLN A 123 29.79 -22.13 -7.61
C GLN A 123 30.23 -23.28 -6.70
N PRO A 124 30.80 -24.37 -7.27
CA PRO A 124 31.18 -25.57 -6.53
C PRO A 124 32.24 -25.33 -5.47
#